data_AF-A0A7R9TSM5-F1
#
_entry.id   AF-A0A7R9TSM5-F1
#
_cell.length_a   1.000
_cell.length_b   1.000
_cell.length_c   1.000
_cell.angle_alpha   90.00
_cell.angle_beta   90.00
_cell.angle_gamma   90.00
#
_symmetry.space_group_name_H-M   'P 1'
#
loop_
_entity.id
_entity.type
_entity.pdbx_description
1 polymer ?
#
loop_
_entity_poly.entity_id
_entity_poly.type
_entity_poly.pdbx_seq_one_letter_code
_entity_poly.pdbx_strand_id
1 'polypeptide(L)'
;SDAASCDALIDGWIETQERRHAARVAARDADANRTKTQTNANDPSDDLLFFLHVPRSAGRTFHFCYLKYAFPPNERCDKSYDELRVNVENPGCRMLGTHDDHTLVERLRRQPRMVTMLRDPVERFLSAYEFAVEVSARSFGDETTVAKNRVATRDVWPWEHCVRRIDEDLRAFKRRTKAANFTKPSGGADCYDNSIYTPLRDFVDLDIAHDDLHNGQFMQLLGLTSQADATLQPDYRAVRGCLKPGGEDANTAKMLAFAEKRLRDEMDATVVHERLDDALRFSSAALELPMAGPAYDGNKEAGDGRVGELKTAVASAKRGARAGENVAGFTFKFLKVTDKQLANDAWREKYEKALAAQLARYVGVGATDVRLLPPLAADGTEERPRPRRPPPGKRTGANGTVANKPPPPRSALQVALVKYPSSSSSTATSANASGGGATAGDKLRELFAMFDENPADVSSTIVNASDGFGQYGALTAHAWATTDMRETNGSGRNSLTGDVTVTVTQRRPVKSALTLGSRFRKCESENRAKYARQKRRAFEKLAPHVDGVFDPFRKSDRARIPAETLARVRAHNFLDVRLWEYATRLFEERMEERREEVEREILPPKPP
;
A
#
# COMPACT_ATOMS: atom_id res chain seq x y z
N SER A 1 -13.99 -44.17 5.84
CA SER A 1 -14.28 -43.09 6.79
C SER A 1 -13.93 -41.72 6.23
N ASP A 2 -12.84 -41.57 5.45
CA ASP A 2 -12.27 -40.24 5.15
C ASP A 2 -12.93 -39.52 3.96
N ALA A 3 -13.49 -40.24 2.98
CA ALA A 3 -14.14 -39.61 1.82
C ALA A 3 -15.45 -38.88 2.17
N ALA A 4 -16.27 -39.45 3.06
CA ALA A 4 -17.49 -38.82 3.57
C ALA A 4 -17.19 -37.58 4.42
N SER A 5 -16.01 -37.53 5.05
CA SER A 5 -15.53 -36.36 5.80
C SER A 5 -15.13 -35.22 4.85
N CYS A 6 -14.40 -35.53 3.78
CA CYS A 6 -14.00 -34.52 2.79
C CYS A 6 -15.16 -33.96 1.98
N ASP A 7 -16.14 -34.78 1.61
CA ASP A 7 -17.33 -34.33 0.87
C ASP A 7 -18.13 -33.28 1.67
N ALA A 8 -18.46 -33.60 2.92
CA ALA A 8 -19.15 -32.68 3.82
C ALA A 8 -18.34 -31.40 4.10
N LEU A 9 -17.02 -31.52 4.22
CA LEU A 9 -16.13 -30.37 4.44
C LEU A 9 -16.12 -29.42 3.24
N ILE A 10 -16.03 -29.96 2.03
CA ILE A 10 -16.00 -29.18 0.78
C ILE A 10 -17.35 -28.51 0.55
N ASP A 11 -18.45 -29.25 0.71
CA ASP A 11 -19.80 -28.70 0.51
C ASP A 11 -20.11 -27.59 1.52
N GLY A 12 -19.80 -27.81 2.81
CA GLY A 12 -19.99 -26.78 3.85
C GLY A 12 -19.09 -25.56 3.64
N TRP A 13 -17.88 -25.75 3.09
CA TRP A 13 -17.00 -24.67 2.73
C TRP A 13 -17.58 -23.83 1.58
N ILE A 14 -18.00 -24.47 0.49
CA ILE A 14 -18.59 -23.83 -0.70
C ILE A 14 -19.83 -23.03 -0.28
N GLU A 15 -20.77 -23.66 0.43
CA GLU A 15 -22.00 -23.02 0.90
C GLU A 15 -21.68 -21.76 1.73
N THR A 16 -20.63 -21.83 2.56
CA THR A 16 -20.20 -20.68 3.36
C THR A 16 -19.65 -19.56 2.51
N GLN A 17 -18.84 -19.85 1.48
CA GLN A 17 -18.34 -18.82 0.58
C GLN A 17 -19.47 -18.17 -0.21
N GLU A 18 -20.41 -18.95 -0.74
CA GLU A 18 -21.55 -18.44 -1.50
C GLU A 18 -22.43 -17.53 -0.66
N ARG A 19 -22.73 -17.93 0.59
CA ARG A 19 -23.50 -17.12 1.52
C ARG A 19 -22.82 -15.79 1.83
N ARG A 20 -21.50 -15.80 2.06
CA ARG A 20 -20.72 -14.59 2.33
C ARG A 20 -20.67 -13.66 1.12
N HIS A 21 -20.45 -14.20 -0.07
CA HIS A 21 -20.49 -13.43 -1.32
C HIS A 21 -21.87 -12.80 -1.53
N ALA A 22 -22.95 -13.57 -1.41
CA ALA A 22 -24.32 -13.07 -1.55
C ALA A 22 -24.63 -11.94 -0.56
N ALA A 23 -24.19 -12.07 0.70
CA ALA A 23 -24.35 -11.02 1.71
C ALA A 23 -23.60 -9.72 1.34
N ARG A 24 -22.37 -9.83 0.83
CA ARG A 24 -21.57 -8.68 0.37
C ARG A 24 -22.17 -7.98 -0.85
N VAL A 25 -22.71 -8.75 -1.80
CA VAL A 25 -23.41 -8.19 -2.97
C VAL A 25 -24.68 -7.48 -2.55
N ALA A 26 -25.51 -8.11 -1.70
CA ALA A 26 -26.71 -7.47 -1.18
C ALA A 26 -26.41 -6.17 -0.41
N ALA A 27 -25.33 -6.14 0.36
CA ALA A 27 -24.88 -4.93 1.06
C ALA A 27 -24.46 -3.82 0.09
N ARG A 28 -23.72 -4.14 -0.98
CA ARG A 28 -23.34 -3.18 -2.02
C ARG A 28 -24.57 -2.60 -2.71
N ASP A 29 -25.51 -3.45 -3.11
CA ASP A 29 -26.70 -3.04 -3.87
C ASP A 29 -27.67 -2.21 -3.01
N ALA A 30 -27.79 -2.53 -1.71
CA ALA A 30 -28.59 -1.75 -0.77
C ALA A 30 -28.05 -0.32 -0.58
N ASP A 31 -26.73 -0.17 -0.47
CA ASP A 31 -26.07 1.14 -0.35
C ASP A 31 -26.22 1.96 -1.64
N ALA A 32 -26.05 1.33 -2.82
CA ALA A 32 -26.23 2.00 -4.11
C ALA A 32 -27.65 2.59 -4.26
N ASN A 33 -28.67 1.90 -3.78
CA ASN A 33 -30.05 2.38 -3.78
C ASN A 33 -30.29 3.55 -2.81
N ARG A 34 -29.58 3.57 -1.68
CA ARG A 34 -29.63 4.66 -0.70
C ARG A 34 -28.98 5.95 -1.23
N THR A 35 -27.87 5.84 -1.95
CA THR A 35 -27.20 7.02 -2.56
C THR A 35 -28.02 7.62 -3.69
N LYS A 36 -28.80 6.82 -4.44
CA LYS A 36 -29.72 7.33 -5.48
C LYS A 36 -30.88 8.17 -4.92
N THR A 37 -31.26 7.98 -3.65
CA THR A 37 -32.40 8.68 -3.02
C THR A 37 -32.01 9.96 -2.28
N GLN A 38 -30.72 10.27 -2.15
CA GLN A 38 -30.20 11.50 -1.56
C GLN A 38 -29.32 12.21 -2.61
N THR A 39 -29.77 13.33 -3.15
CA THR A 39 -29.14 14.03 -4.28
C THR A 39 -27.64 14.34 -4.09
N ASN A 40 -26.81 13.67 -4.90
CA ASN A 40 -25.81 14.25 -5.81
C ASN A 40 -25.31 13.13 -6.73
N ALA A 41 -25.87 13.05 -7.94
CA ALA A 41 -25.67 11.98 -8.92
C ALA A 41 -24.29 11.99 -9.62
N ASN A 42 -23.23 12.45 -8.96
CA ASN A 42 -21.92 12.64 -9.57
C ASN A 42 -20.76 11.92 -8.85
N ASP A 43 -21.04 10.89 -8.05
CA ASP A 43 -19.96 10.07 -7.48
C ASP A 43 -20.03 8.60 -7.92
N PRO A 44 -19.49 8.26 -9.12
CA PRO A 44 -19.25 6.88 -9.53
C PRO A 44 -18.13 6.18 -8.73
N SER A 45 -17.66 6.77 -7.62
CA SER A 45 -16.29 6.62 -7.13
C SER A 45 -16.15 5.94 -5.74
N ASP A 46 -17.24 5.46 -5.12
CA ASP A 46 -17.21 4.84 -3.77
C ASP A 46 -16.75 3.37 -3.70
N ASP A 47 -16.60 2.65 -4.81
CA ASP A 47 -16.27 1.22 -4.78
C ASP A 47 -14.75 0.96 -4.80
N LEU A 48 -14.26 0.29 -3.76
CA LEU A 48 -12.89 -0.22 -3.67
C LEU A 48 -12.58 -1.12 -4.88
N LEU A 49 -11.51 -0.81 -5.62
CA LEU A 49 -10.89 -1.72 -6.57
C LEU A 49 -9.88 -2.61 -5.85
N PHE A 50 -10.14 -3.90 -5.82
CA PHE A 50 -9.31 -4.92 -5.23
C PHE A 50 -8.62 -5.75 -6.32
N PHE A 51 -7.31 -5.61 -6.42
CA PHE A 51 -6.46 -6.44 -7.26
C PHE A 51 -5.92 -7.62 -6.44
N LEU A 52 -6.52 -8.80 -6.64
CA LEU A 52 -6.00 -10.06 -6.12
C LEU A 52 -4.74 -10.41 -6.91
N HIS A 53 -3.59 -9.97 -6.41
CA HIS A 53 -2.33 -10.07 -7.15
C HIS A 53 -1.69 -11.41 -6.91
N VAL A 54 -1.85 -12.28 -7.90
CA VAL A 54 -1.11 -13.53 -7.98
C VAL A 54 0.40 -13.27 -8.13
N PRO A 55 1.25 -13.80 -7.23
CA PRO A 55 2.69 -13.61 -7.34
C PRO A 55 3.23 -14.11 -8.70
N ARG A 56 4.01 -13.23 -9.36
CA ARG A 56 4.65 -13.45 -10.67
C ARG A 56 3.72 -13.42 -11.89
N SER A 57 2.54 -12.81 -11.79
CA SER A 57 1.67 -12.46 -12.92
C SER A 57 1.57 -10.92 -13.11
N ALA A 58 2.68 -10.29 -13.53
CA ALA A 58 2.75 -8.87 -13.92
C ALA A 58 2.55 -7.80 -12.83
N GLY A 59 2.75 -8.06 -11.52
CA GLY A 59 2.61 -7.02 -10.48
C GLY A 59 3.42 -5.73 -10.65
N ARG A 60 4.56 -5.78 -11.33
CA ARG A 60 5.40 -4.59 -11.59
C ARG A 60 4.99 -3.79 -12.82
N THR A 61 4.19 -4.38 -13.69
CA THR A 61 3.67 -3.75 -14.90
C THR A 61 2.19 -3.45 -14.71
N PHE A 62 1.34 -4.45 -14.58
CA PHE A 62 -0.11 -4.27 -14.43
C PHE A 62 -0.48 -3.50 -13.15
N HIS A 63 -0.04 -3.95 -11.97
CA HIS A 63 -0.33 -3.20 -10.74
C HIS A 63 0.49 -1.91 -10.66
N PHE A 64 1.82 -2.00 -10.64
CA PHE A 64 2.65 -0.83 -10.34
C PHE A 64 2.66 0.24 -11.45
N CYS A 65 2.62 -0.13 -12.74
CA CYS A 65 2.66 0.84 -13.83
C CYS A 65 1.30 1.25 -14.37
N TYR A 66 0.25 0.46 -14.16
CA TYR A 66 -1.09 0.78 -14.62
C TYR A 66 -1.99 1.16 -13.44
N LEU A 67 -2.43 0.19 -12.62
CA LEU A 67 -3.40 0.45 -11.55
C LEU A 67 -2.94 1.54 -10.56
N LYS A 68 -1.67 1.54 -10.13
CA LYS A 68 -1.20 2.60 -9.23
C LYS A 68 -1.30 3.98 -9.89
N TYR A 69 -1.01 4.12 -11.17
CA TYR A 69 -1.11 5.43 -11.83
C TYR A 69 -2.55 5.82 -12.18
N ALA A 70 -3.47 4.87 -12.25
CA ALA A 70 -4.90 5.13 -12.45
C ALA A 70 -5.56 5.79 -11.22
N PHE A 71 -5.04 5.53 -10.03
CA PHE A 71 -5.57 6.08 -8.77
C PHE A 71 -4.66 7.14 -8.17
N PRO A 72 -5.20 8.20 -7.56
CA PRO A 72 -4.40 9.16 -6.83
C PRO A 72 -3.70 8.58 -5.58
N PRO A 73 -2.51 9.07 -5.17
CA PRO A 73 -1.74 8.44 -4.09
C PRO A 73 -2.43 8.36 -2.72
N ASN A 74 -3.26 9.34 -2.37
CA ASN A 74 -4.05 9.36 -1.12
C ASN A 74 -5.26 8.42 -1.16
N GLU A 75 -5.68 7.99 -2.35
CA GLU A 75 -6.79 7.05 -2.55
C GLU A 75 -6.31 5.59 -2.68
N ARG A 76 -5.00 5.39 -2.79
CA ARG A 76 -4.40 4.06 -2.74
C ARG A 76 -4.37 3.64 -1.28
N CYS A 77 -4.87 2.45 -1.01
CA CYS A 77 -4.85 1.88 0.33
C CYS A 77 -3.41 1.81 0.84
N ASP A 78 -3.27 1.80 2.18
CA ASP A 78 -1.98 1.56 2.81
C ASP A 78 -1.31 0.35 2.19
N LYS A 79 0.01 0.41 2.08
CA LYS A 79 0.77 -0.53 1.26
C LYS A 79 0.46 -1.94 1.76
N SER A 80 -0.32 -2.67 0.98
CA SER A 80 -0.74 -4.07 1.12
C SER A 80 0.36 -5.07 1.44
N TYR A 81 1.60 -4.67 1.26
CA TYR A 81 2.78 -5.46 1.54
C TYR A 81 3.37 -5.18 2.94
N ASP A 82 3.08 -4.03 3.56
CA ASP A 82 3.78 -3.49 4.75
C ASP A 82 3.23 -3.99 6.09
N GLU A 83 1.98 -4.43 6.17
CA GLU A 83 1.36 -4.86 7.44
C GLU A 83 0.49 -6.09 7.21
N LEU A 84 0.67 -7.12 8.06
CA LEU A 84 -0.08 -8.38 8.06
C LEU A 84 -1.61 -8.22 8.12
N ARG A 85 -2.14 -7.00 8.24
CA ARG A 85 -3.57 -6.65 8.22
C ARG A 85 -3.79 -5.21 7.74
N VAL A 86 -4.04 -5.03 6.43
CA VAL A 86 -4.51 -3.74 5.88
C VAL A 86 -5.82 -3.33 6.58
N ASN A 87 -5.92 -2.08 7.04
CA ASN A 87 -7.18 -1.54 7.51
C ASN A 87 -8.11 -1.26 6.30
N VAL A 88 -8.92 -2.25 5.97
CA VAL A 88 -9.90 -2.20 4.87
C VAL A 88 -11.11 -1.31 5.16
N GLU A 89 -11.21 -0.74 6.37
CA GLU A 89 -12.30 0.15 6.78
C GLU A 89 -11.99 1.64 6.51
N ASN A 90 -10.80 1.97 5.99
CA ASN A 90 -10.46 3.35 5.65
C ASN A 90 -11.34 3.83 4.48
N PRO A 91 -12.23 4.83 4.66
CA PRO A 91 -13.11 5.30 3.58
C PRO A 91 -12.35 6.01 2.45
N GLY A 92 -11.10 6.40 2.66
CA GLY A 92 -10.23 6.93 1.60
C GLY A 92 -9.53 5.85 0.75
N CYS A 93 -9.66 4.57 1.10
CA CYS A 93 -9.02 3.46 0.39
C CYS A 93 -9.89 3.00 -0.80
N ARG A 94 -9.46 3.36 -2.01
CA ARG A 94 -10.18 3.07 -3.28
C ARG A 94 -9.45 2.10 -4.19
N MET A 95 -8.16 1.84 -3.96
CA MET A 95 -7.41 0.84 -4.71
C MET A 95 -6.46 0.06 -3.80
N LEU A 96 -6.69 -1.25 -3.70
CA LEU A 96 -5.88 -2.20 -2.96
C LEU A 96 -5.35 -3.25 -3.93
N GLY A 97 -4.05 -3.52 -3.92
CA GLY A 97 -3.48 -4.66 -4.64
C GLY A 97 -2.57 -5.47 -3.75
N THR A 98 -2.92 -6.71 -3.43
CA THR A 98 -2.26 -7.52 -2.38
C THR A 98 -1.87 -8.92 -2.85
N HIS A 99 -0.84 -9.52 -2.21
CA HIS A 99 -0.56 -10.96 -2.32
C HIS A 99 -1.37 -11.81 -1.33
N ASP A 100 -2.16 -11.20 -0.44
CA ASP A 100 -3.09 -11.96 0.40
C ASP A 100 -4.06 -12.75 -0.48
N ASP A 101 -4.68 -13.76 0.10
CA ASP A 101 -5.70 -14.55 -0.58
C ASP A 101 -7.10 -13.98 -0.39
N HIS A 102 -8.09 -14.67 -0.97
CA HIS A 102 -9.47 -14.22 -0.96
C HIS A 102 -10.07 -14.04 0.45
N THR A 103 -9.46 -14.59 1.50
CA THR A 103 -9.95 -14.36 2.88
C THR A 103 -9.95 -12.88 3.26
N LEU A 104 -9.11 -12.04 2.63
CA LEU A 104 -9.17 -10.59 2.86
C LEU A 104 -10.45 -9.95 2.33
N VAL A 105 -10.99 -10.46 1.21
CA VAL A 105 -12.30 -10.02 0.66
C VAL A 105 -13.42 -10.40 1.63
N GLU A 106 -13.28 -11.52 2.34
CA GLU A 106 -14.24 -11.96 3.35
C GLU A 106 -14.35 -11.02 4.57
N ARG A 107 -13.37 -10.13 4.78
CA ARG A 107 -13.44 -9.06 5.80
C ARG A 107 -14.26 -7.86 5.36
N LEU A 108 -14.50 -7.72 4.05
CA LEU A 108 -15.18 -6.54 3.50
C LEU A 108 -16.68 -6.64 3.75
N ARG A 109 -17.26 -5.50 4.17
CA ARG A 109 -18.71 -5.37 4.34
C ARG A 109 -19.47 -5.45 3.01
N ARG A 110 -18.85 -4.96 1.93
CA ARG A 110 -19.42 -4.86 0.58
C ARG A 110 -18.53 -5.61 -0.40
N GLN A 111 -19.12 -6.11 -1.48
CA GLN A 111 -18.34 -6.70 -2.56
C GLN A 111 -17.55 -5.59 -3.26
N PRO A 112 -16.21 -5.63 -3.27
CA PRO A 112 -15.40 -4.68 -4.02
C PRO A 112 -15.48 -4.99 -5.53
N ARG A 113 -14.99 -4.06 -6.34
CA ARG A 113 -14.66 -4.38 -7.73
C ARG A 113 -13.39 -5.20 -7.74
N MET A 114 -13.38 -6.33 -8.42
CA MET A 114 -12.31 -7.32 -8.35
C MET A 114 -11.61 -7.45 -9.70
N VAL A 115 -10.28 -7.45 -9.66
CA VAL A 115 -9.44 -7.78 -10.80
C VAL A 115 -8.38 -8.80 -10.39
N THR A 116 -8.10 -9.76 -11.26
CA THR A 116 -7.01 -10.72 -11.07
C THR A 116 -6.30 -10.99 -12.40
N MET A 117 -5.03 -11.36 -12.30
CA MET A 117 -4.24 -11.78 -13.46
C MET A 117 -3.64 -13.15 -13.22
N LEU A 118 -3.94 -14.08 -14.12
CA LEU A 118 -3.40 -15.43 -14.12
C LEU A 118 -2.27 -15.56 -15.15
N ARG A 119 -1.45 -16.59 -15.00
CA ARG A 119 -0.31 -16.88 -15.85
C ARG A 119 -0.18 -18.38 -16.06
N ASP A 120 0.42 -18.82 -17.17
CA ASP A 120 0.73 -20.23 -17.39
C ASP A 120 1.46 -20.79 -16.14
N PRO A 121 0.99 -21.91 -15.57
CA PRO A 121 1.47 -22.35 -14.26
C PRO A 121 2.94 -22.74 -14.23
N VAL A 122 3.46 -23.32 -15.33
CA VAL A 122 4.88 -23.70 -15.44
C VAL A 122 5.73 -22.45 -15.53
N GLU A 123 5.35 -21.52 -16.41
CA GLU A 123 6.00 -20.23 -16.60
C GLU A 123 6.01 -19.39 -15.31
N ARG A 124 4.92 -19.42 -14.55
CA ARG A 124 4.80 -18.76 -13.25
C ARG A 124 5.74 -19.38 -12.22
N PHE A 125 5.74 -20.71 -12.10
CA PHE A 125 6.58 -21.44 -11.15
C PHE A 125 8.07 -21.20 -11.42
N LEU A 126 8.52 -21.37 -12.67
CA LEU A 126 9.91 -21.09 -13.06
C LEU A 126 10.29 -19.64 -12.73
N SER A 127 9.38 -18.69 -12.99
CA SER A 127 9.63 -17.29 -12.67
C SER A 127 9.65 -16.99 -11.18
N ALA A 128 9.00 -17.79 -10.34
CA ALA A 128 9.06 -17.69 -8.88
C ALA A 128 10.39 -18.23 -8.34
N TYR A 129 10.82 -19.39 -8.82
CA TYR A 129 12.14 -19.96 -8.51
C TYR A 129 13.28 -19.00 -8.87
N GLU A 130 13.29 -18.52 -10.12
CA GLU A 130 14.28 -17.54 -10.60
C GLU A 130 14.31 -16.28 -9.73
N PHE A 131 13.13 -15.79 -9.33
CA PHE A 131 13.02 -14.61 -8.49
C PHE A 131 13.57 -14.84 -7.08
N ALA A 132 13.25 -15.97 -6.44
CA ALA A 132 13.77 -16.32 -5.13
C ALA A 132 15.31 -16.37 -5.14
N VAL A 133 15.88 -17.07 -6.12
CA VAL A 133 17.33 -17.16 -6.31
C VAL A 133 17.97 -15.80 -6.57
N GLU A 134 17.42 -14.98 -7.47
CA GLU A 134 17.98 -13.66 -7.77
C GLU A 134 17.94 -12.70 -6.57
N VAL A 135 16.89 -12.75 -5.76
CA VAL A 135 16.76 -11.91 -4.56
C VAL A 135 17.79 -12.32 -3.50
N SER A 136 17.94 -13.62 -3.27
CA SER A 136 18.92 -14.16 -2.33
C SER A 136 20.37 -13.94 -2.78
N ALA A 137 20.65 -14.12 -4.06
CA ALA A 137 21.99 -13.95 -4.63
C ALA A 137 22.52 -12.51 -4.47
N ARG A 138 21.66 -11.50 -4.59
CA ARG A 138 22.03 -10.06 -4.43
C ARG A 138 22.61 -9.75 -3.05
N SER A 139 22.12 -10.41 -2.01
CA SER A 139 22.65 -10.26 -0.66
C SER A 139 23.62 -11.38 -0.28
N PHE A 140 23.84 -12.35 -1.16
CA PHE A 140 24.58 -13.57 -0.89
C PHE A 140 24.10 -14.27 0.39
N GLY A 141 22.77 -14.35 0.53
CA GLY A 141 22.08 -14.93 1.69
C GLY A 141 22.06 -14.06 2.95
N ASP A 142 22.67 -12.86 2.95
CA ASP A 142 22.61 -11.95 4.09
C ASP A 142 21.24 -11.25 4.18
N GLU A 143 20.79 -10.98 5.41
CA GLU A 143 19.65 -10.11 5.65
C GLU A 143 19.94 -8.68 5.18
N THR A 144 18.97 -8.06 4.52
CA THR A 144 19.11 -6.70 4.00
C THR A 144 18.38 -5.74 4.92
N THR A 145 19.08 -4.76 5.49
CA THR A 145 18.43 -3.68 6.25
C THR A 145 17.59 -2.83 5.30
N VAL A 146 16.27 -2.92 5.44
CA VAL A 146 15.33 -2.07 4.71
C VAL A 146 14.92 -0.89 5.60
N ALA A 147 14.73 0.30 5.01
CA ALA A 147 14.22 1.45 5.73
C ALA A 147 12.86 1.11 6.36
N LYS A 148 12.62 1.55 7.60
CA LYS A 148 11.41 1.21 8.39
C LYS A 148 10.06 1.48 7.71
N ASN A 149 10.05 2.28 6.65
CA ASN A 149 8.86 2.68 5.89
C ASN A 149 8.74 1.95 4.53
N ARG A 150 9.50 0.86 4.34
CA ARG A 150 9.49 0.07 3.11
C ARG A 150 9.44 -1.40 3.47
N VAL A 151 8.51 -2.09 2.83
CA VAL A 151 8.47 -3.55 2.83
C VAL A 151 9.75 -4.15 2.29
N ALA A 152 10.31 -5.11 3.02
CA ALA A 152 11.29 -6.02 2.48
C ALA A 152 10.58 -7.14 1.70
N THR A 153 11.16 -7.56 0.57
CA THR A 153 10.66 -8.75 -0.16
C THR A 153 10.63 -9.99 0.73
N ARG A 154 11.49 -10.07 1.75
CA ARG A 154 11.60 -11.19 2.70
C ARG A 154 10.48 -11.25 3.76
N ASP A 155 9.57 -10.28 3.74
CA ASP A 155 8.45 -10.17 4.68
C ASP A 155 7.09 -10.26 3.96
N VAL A 156 7.09 -10.69 2.70
CA VAL A 156 5.90 -10.74 1.84
C VAL A 156 5.70 -12.16 1.35
N TRP A 157 4.52 -12.72 1.55
CA TRP A 157 4.17 -14.02 0.96
C TRP A 157 4.19 -13.98 -0.57
N PRO A 158 4.67 -15.04 -1.26
CA PRO A 158 5.31 -16.27 -0.76
C PRO A 158 6.83 -16.14 -0.57
N TRP A 159 7.36 -14.94 -0.80
CA TRP A 159 8.80 -14.68 -0.84
C TRP A 159 9.45 -14.81 0.52
N GLU A 160 8.74 -14.53 1.60
CA GLU A 160 9.23 -14.76 2.95
C GLU A 160 9.72 -16.20 3.15
N HIS A 161 9.06 -17.22 2.57
CA HIS A 161 9.49 -18.61 2.68
C HIS A 161 10.49 -18.97 1.58
N CYS A 162 10.15 -18.66 0.32
CA CYS A 162 10.97 -19.06 -0.83
C CYS A 162 12.37 -18.41 -0.84
N VAL A 163 12.46 -17.11 -0.55
CA VAL A 163 13.74 -16.38 -0.50
C VAL A 163 14.56 -16.85 0.70
N ARG A 164 13.93 -17.09 1.87
CA ARG A 164 14.65 -17.53 3.07
C ARG A 164 15.26 -18.92 2.90
N ARG A 165 14.57 -19.84 2.22
CA ARG A 165 15.15 -21.15 1.87
C ARG A 165 16.42 -21.02 1.03
N ILE A 166 16.40 -20.19 -0.02
CA ILE A 166 17.62 -19.97 -0.82
C ILE A 166 18.69 -19.20 -0.04
N ASP A 167 18.30 -18.26 0.84
CA ASP A 167 19.24 -17.57 1.73
C ASP A 167 19.98 -18.56 2.65
N GLU A 168 19.31 -19.61 3.15
CA GLU A 168 19.94 -20.67 3.95
C GLU A 168 21.02 -21.40 3.17
N ASP A 169 20.72 -21.79 1.94
CA ASP A 169 21.67 -22.47 1.06
C ASP A 169 22.87 -21.58 0.76
N LEU A 170 22.64 -20.31 0.41
CA LEU A 170 23.71 -19.37 0.13
C LEU A 170 24.54 -19.07 1.39
N ARG A 171 23.94 -19.00 2.58
CA ARG A 171 24.67 -18.89 3.84
C ARG A 171 25.51 -20.13 4.11
N ALA A 172 25.00 -21.33 3.81
CA ALA A 172 25.76 -22.57 3.93
C ALA A 172 26.93 -22.60 2.94
N PHE A 173 26.71 -22.21 1.69
CA PHE A 173 27.77 -22.08 0.69
C PHE A 173 28.81 -21.04 1.10
N LYS A 174 28.40 -19.86 1.57
CA LYS A 174 29.29 -18.81 2.09
C LYS A 174 30.13 -19.26 3.30
N ARG A 175 29.67 -20.24 4.09
CA ARG A 175 30.51 -20.88 5.12
C ARG A 175 31.54 -21.80 4.49
N ARG A 176 31.15 -22.61 3.49
CA ARG A 176 32.07 -23.49 2.74
C ARG A 176 33.17 -22.71 2.04
N THR A 177 32.89 -21.54 1.48
CA THR A 177 33.90 -20.71 0.79
C THR A 177 35.03 -20.20 1.70
N LYS A 178 34.84 -20.27 3.03
CA LYS A 178 35.85 -19.88 4.03
C LYS A 178 36.67 -21.05 4.56
N ALA A 179 36.36 -22.29 4.15
CA ALA A 179 37.10 -23.47 4.58
C ALA A 179 38.48 -23.53 3.90
N ALA A 180 39.49 -24.03 4.61
CA ALA A 180 40.88 -24.08 4.11
C ALA A 180 41.05 -24.95 2.85
N ASN A 181 40.19 -25.95 2.67
CA ASN A 181 40.17 -26.88 1.53
C ASN A 181 39.05 -26.57 0.53
N PHE A 182 38.50 -25.35 0.53
CA PHE A 182 37.44 -24.99 -0.41
C PHE A 182 37.94 -25.05 -1.85
N THR A 183 37.31 -25.93 -2.64
CA THR A 183 37.46 -25.94 -4.10
C THR A 183 36.22 -25.29 -4.68
N LYS A 184 36.41 -24.36 -5.61
CA LYS A 184 35.29 -23.73 -6.32
C LYS A 184 34.53 -24.82 -7.08
N PRO A 185 33.18 -24.86 -7.00
CA PRO A 185 32.42 -25.81 -7.77
C PRO A 185 32.61 -25.54 -9.27
N SER A 186 33.00 -26.58 -10.00
CA SER A 186 33.06 -26.62 -11.46
C SER A 186 31.63 -26.66 -12.03
N GLY A 187 31.33 -25.86 -13.05
CA GLY A 187 30.01 -25.88 -13.70
C GLY A 187 29.03 -24.79 -13.24
N GLY A 188 29.52 -23.66 -12.72
CA GLY A 188 28.72 -22.50 -12.30
C GLY A 188 27.84 -21.81 -13.34
N ALA A 189 27.67 -22.40 -14.54
CA ALA A 189 26.98 -21.81 -15.68
C ALA A 189 25.50 -22.24 -15.81
N ASP A 190 25.03 -23.22 -15.02
CA ASP A 190 23.61 -23.57 -14.98
C ASP A 190 22.93 -23.09 -13.70
N CYS A 191 22.10 -22.07 -13.86
CA CYS A 191 21.34 -21.51 -12.75
C CYS A 191 20.19 -22.42 -12.28
N TYR A 192 19.81 -23.43 -13.06
CA TYR A 192 18.76 -24.39 -12.73
C TYR A 192 19.31 -25.71 -12.16
N ASP A 193 20.54 -26.10 -12.48
CA ASP A 193 21.19 -27.30 -11.95
C ASP A 193 22.62 -27.02 -11.47
N ASN A 194 22.80 -26.88 -10.15
CA ASN A 194 24.09 -26.63 -9.53
C ASN A 194 24.12 -27.07 -8.06
N SER A 195 25.31 -27.08 -7.46
CA SER A 195 25.56 -27.49 -6.08
C SER A 195 25.67 -26.31 -5.08
N ILE A 196 25.32 -25.09 -5.50
CA ILE A 196 25.49 -23.86 -4.70
C ILE A 196 24.25 -23.62 -3.84
N TYR A 197 23.09 -23.75 -4.45
CA TYR A 197 21.77 -23.65 -3.84
C TYR A 197 20.88 -24.78 -4.35
N THR A 198 19.70 -24.95 -3.74
CA THR A 198 18.75 -25.99 -4.16
C THR A 198 18.45 -25.88 -5.66
N PRO A 199 18.85 -26.86 -6.49
CA PRO A 199 18.60 -26.82 -7.93
C PRO A 199 17.10 -26.97 -8.20
N LEU A 200 16.64 -26.51 -9.37
CA LEU A 200 15.22 -26.51 -9.72
C LEU A 200 14.60 -27.90 -9.56
N ARG A 201 15.31 -28.95 -9.99
CA ARG A 201 14.82 -30.34 -9.95
C ARG A 201 14.43 -30.81 -8.54
N ASP A 202 15.10 -30.28 -7.51
CA ASP A 202 14.88 -30.62 -6.10
C ASP A 202 13.93 -29.60 -5.46
N PHE A 203 14.00 -28.33 -5.87
CA PHE A 203 13.14 -27.26 -5.39
C PHE A 203 11.66 -27.54 -5.66
N VAL A 204 11.35 -28.16 -6.80
CA VAL A 204 9.99 -28.54 -7.20
C VAL A 204 9.28 -29.42 -6.17
N ASP A 205 10.02 -30.27 -5.46
CA ASP A 205 9.43 -31.24 -4.53
C ASP A 205 9.57 -30.80 -3.05
N LEU A 206 10.01 -29.57 -2.80
CA LEU A 206 10.07 -29.03 -1.44
C LEU A 206 8.68 -28.73 -0.90
N ASP A 207 8.46 -29.00 0.39
CA ASP A 207 7.21 -28.66 1.10
C ASP A 207 6.85 -27.18 0.91
N ILE A 208 7.82 -26.27 0.99
CA ILE A 208 7.58 -24.83 0.75
C ILE A 208 7.08 -24.52 -0.68
N ALA A 209 7.53 -25.29 -1.68
CA ALA A 209 7.06 -25.12 -3.05
C ALA A 209 5.64 -25.69 -3.18
N HIS A 210 5.36 -26.82 -2.54
CA HIS A 210 4.02 -27.39 -2.47
C HIS A 210 3.03 -26.48 -1.74
N ASP A 211 3.45 -25.85 -0.65
CA ASP A 211 2.61 -25.04 0.22
C ASP A 211 2.31 -23.66 -0.39
N ASP A 212 3.30 -23.02 -1.01
CA ASP A 212 3.20 -21.61 -1.41
C ASP A 212 3.23 -21.35 -2.92
N LEU A 213 3.76 -22.27 -3.73
CA LEU A 213 3.94 -22.05 -5.17
C LEU A 213 3.04 -22.95 -6.01
N HIS A 214 3.00 -24.26 -5.76
CA HIS A 214 2.17 -25.19 -6.51
C HIS A 214 0.69 -24.94 -6.25
N ASN A 215 -0.09 -24.87 -7.35
CA ASN A 215 -1.51 -24.50 -7.30
C ASN A 215 -1.77 -23.14 -6.62
N GLY A 216 -0.75 -22.29 -6.54
CA GLY A 216 -0.81 -21.05 -5.78
C GLY A 216 -1.85 -20.06 -6.31
N GLN A 217 -2.15 -20.07 -7.62
CA GLN A 217 -3.18 -19.19 -8.19
C GLN A 217 -4.58 -19.65 -7.73
N PHE A 218 -4.81 -20.95 -7.79
CA PHE A 218 -6.04 -21.59 -7.32
C PHE A 218 -6.24 -21.41 -5.81
N MET A 219 -5.23 -21.71 -5.00
CA MET A 219 -5.33 -21.55 -3.54
C MET A 219 -5.56 -20.08 -3.15
N GLN A 220 -4.90 -19.14 -3.82
CA GLN A 220 -5.07 -17.72 -3.54
C GLN A 220 -6.46 -17.20 -3.94
N LEU A 221 -6.98 -17.64 -5.10
CA LEU A 221 -8.34 -17.31 -5.54
C LEU A 221 -9.40 -17.83 -4.56
N LEU A 222 -9.17 -18.99 -3.95
CA LEU A 222 -10.12 -19.61 -3.05
C LEU A 222 -9.98 -19.17 -1.59
N GLY A 223 -8.84 -18.59 -1.18
CA GLY A 223 -8.62 -18.27 0.24
C GLY A 223 -8.11 -19.49 1.03
N LEU A 224 -7.27 -20.31 0.39
CA LEU A 224 -6.76 -21.59 0.90
C LEU A 224 -5.23 -21.61 0.98
N THR A 225 -4.58 -20.45 0.91
CA THR A 225 -3.11 -20.36 1.00
C THR A 225 -2.64 -20.60 2.44
N SER A 226 -1.33 -20.75 2.62
CA SER A 226 -0.72 -20.80 3.96
C SER A 226 -0.93 -19.50 4.78
N GLN A 227 -1.29 -18.39 4.11
CA GLN A 227 -1.59 -17.08 4.70
C GLN A 227 -3.09 -16.82 4.89
N ALA A 228 -3.96 -17.80 4.62
CA ALA A 228 -5.39 -17.66 4.84
C ALA A 228 -5.68 -17.23 6.29
N ASP A 229 -6.59 -16.28 6.47
CA ASP A 229 -7.02 -15.85 7.80
C ASP A 229 -7.80 -16.98 8.50
N ALA A 230 -7.12 -17.69 9.40
CA ALA A 230 -7.70 -18.80 10.16
C ALA A 230 -8.90 -18.40 11.03
N THR A 231 -9.11 -17.11 11.32
CA THR A 231 -10.32 -16.65 12.04
C THR A 231 -11.55 -16.64 11.14
N LEU A 232 -11.36 -16.40 9.85
CA LEU A 232 -12.42 -16.39 8.84
C LEU A 232 -12.56 -17.76 8.16
N GLN A 233 -11.46 -18.50 8.10
CA GLN A 233 -11.35 -19.76 7.38
C GLN A 233 -10.61 -20.82 8.21
N PRO A 234 -11.14 -21.27 9.36
CA PRO A 234 -10.44 -22.19 10.26
C PRO A 234 -10.08 -23.53 9.59
N ASP A 235 -10.90 -23.98 8.64
CA ASP A 235 -10.77 -25.29 8.02
C ASP A 235 -9.93 -25.29 6.73
N TYR A 236 -9.27 -24.18 6.38
CA TYR A 236 -8.59 -24.05 5.07
C TYR A 236 -7.59 -25.18 4.78
N ARG A 237 -6.84 -25.64 5.81
CA ARG A 237 -5.88 -26.73 5.68
C ARG A 237 -6.56 -28.08 5.44
N ALA A 238 -7.65 -28.33 6.14
CA ALA A 238 -8.41 -29.57 5.99
C ALA A 238 -9.07 -29.62 4.60
N VAL A 239 -9.66 -28.51 4.15
CA VAL A 239 -10.21 -28.36 2.80
C VAL A 239 -9.14 -28.59 1.73
N ARG A 240 -7.97 -27.97 1.90
CA ARG A 240 -6.82 -28.17 1.01
C ARG A 240 -6.37 -29.63 0.96
N GLY A 241 -6.36 -30.32 2.10
CA GLY A 241 -6.00 -31.74 2.20
C GLY A 241 -6.99 -32.70 1.53
N CYS A 242 -8.20 -32.24 1.20
CA CYS A 242 -9.20 -33.02 0.48
C CYS A 242 -9.03 -32.99 -1.05
N LEU A 243 -8.13 -32.15 -1.58
CA LEU A 243 -7.91 -32.00 -3.02
C LEU A 243 -6.86 -33.01 -3.49
N LYS A 244 -7.15 -33.76 -4.55
CA LYS A 244 -6.27 -34.83 -5.05
C LYS A 244 -5.70 -34.50 -6.43
N PRO A 245 -4.43 -34.91 -6.69
CA PRO A 245 -3.83 -34.82 -8.02
C PRO A 245 -4.71 -35.46 -9.10
N GLY A 246 -4.75 -34.83 -10.27
CA GLY A 246 -5.53 -35.29 -11.43
C GLY A 246 -6.90 -34.62 -11.57
N GLY A 247 -7.50 -34.15 -10.47
CA GLY A 247 -8.74 -33.37 -10.50
C GLY A 247 -9.99 -34.13 -10.98
N GLU A 248 -9.91 -35.47 -11.04
CA GLU A 248 -11.00 -36.34 -11.48
C GLU A 248 -11.90 -36.80 -10.33
N ASP A 249 -11.45 -36.64 -9.08
CA ASP A 249 -12.31 -36.95 -7.94
C ASP A 249 -13.38 -35.87 -7.74
N ALA A 250 -14.53 -36.28 -7.19
CA ALA A 250 -15.70 -35.44 -7.05
C ALA A 250 -15.44 -34.15 -6.23
N ASN A 251 -14.61 -34.23 -5.18
CA ASN A 251 -14.34 -33.07 -4.32
C ASN A 251 -13.48 -32.03 -5.04
N THR A 252 -12.44 -32.49 -5.72
CA THR A 252 -11.61 -31.59 -6.53
C THR A 252 -12.39 -30.98 -7.69
N ALA A 253 -13.26 -31.77 -8.35
CA ALA A 253 -14.14 -31.27 -9.41
C ALA A 253 -15.11 -30.19 -8.90
N LYS A 254 -15.73 -30.38 -7.72
CA LYS A 254 -16.58 -29.36 -7.07
C LYS A 254 -15.83 -28.06 -6.83
N MET A 255 -14.59 -28.14 -6.31
CA MET A 255 -13.79 -26.95 -6.03
C MET A 255 -13.29 -26.24 -7.29
N LEU A 256 -12.97 -26.99 -8.35
CA LEU A 256 -12.68 -26.41 -9.67
C LEU A 256 -13.90 -25.66 -10.21
N ALA A 257 -15.09 -26.28 -10.17
CA ALA A 257 -16.32 -25.63 -10.61
C ALA A 257 -16.61 -24.35 -9.82
N PHE A 258 -16.39 -24.36 -8.51
CA PHE A 258 -16.51 -23.17 -7.68
C PHE A 258 -15.49 -22.08 -8.04
N ALA A 259 -14.23 -22.45 -8.31
CA ALA A 259 -13.21 -21.50 -8.75
C ALA A 259 -13.54 -20.85 -10.10
N GLU A 260 -14.05 -21.64 -11.05
CA GLU A 260 -14.55 -21.14 -12.34
C GLU A 260 -15.72 -20.17 -12.15
N LYS A 261 -16.70 -20.56 -11.32
CA LYS A 261 -17.83 -19.70 -10.94
C LYS A 261 -17.34 -18.38 -10.33
N ARG A 262 -16.38 -18.42 -9.41
CA ARG A 262 -15.81 -17.21 -8.81
C ARG A 262 -15.14 -16.29 -9.83
N LEU A 263 -14.35 -16.84 -10.76
CA LEU A 263 -13.75 -16.03 -11.83
C LEU A 263 -14.80 -15.37 -12.73
N ARG A 264 -15.92 -16.05 -12.98
CA ARG A 264 -16.99 -15.55 -13.84
C ARG A 264 -17.88 -14.52 -13.13
N ASP A 265 -18.25 -14.80 -11.88
CA ASP A 265 -19.31 -14.05 -11.19
C ASP A 265 -18.74 -12.98 -10.25
N GLU A 266 -17.56 -13.21 -9.65
CA GLU A 266 -17.01 -12.32 -8.63
C GLU A 266 -15.92 -11.39 -9.15
N MET A 267 -15.32 -11.66 -10.32
CA MET A 267 -14.26 -10.84 -10.91
C MET A 267 -14.79 -9.96 -12.03
N ASP A 268 -14.70 -8.64 -11.89
CA ASP A 268 -14.99 -7.68 -12.96
C ASP A 268 -14.00 -7.83 -14.13
N ALA A 269 -12.73 -8.08 -13.83
CA ALA A 269 -11.70 -8.35 -14.83
C ALA A 269 -10.84 -9.56 -14.47
N THR A 270 -10.98 -10.63 -15.25
CA THR A 270 -10.09 -11.80 -15.25
C THR A 270 -9.21 -11.73 -16.49
N VAL A 271 -7.90 -11.55 -16.32
CA VAL A 271 -6.95 -11.36 -17.42
C VAL A 271 -5.77 -12.33 -17.34
N VAL A 272 -5.06 -12.51 -18.47
CA VAL A 272 -3.91 -13.41 -18.56
C VAL A 272 -2.61 -12.67 -18.90
N HIS A 273 -1.53 -13.07 -18.25
CA HIS A 273 -0.21 -12.46 -18.38
C HIS A 273 0.35 -12.55 -19.80
N GLU A 274 0.07 -13.65 -20.51
CA GLU A 274 0.56 -13.94 -21.85
C GLU A 274 0.11 -12.90 -22.89
N ARG A 275 -1.02 -12.23 -22.64
CA ARG A 275 -1.59 -11.18 -23.49
C ARG A 275 -1.61 -9.81 -22.80
N LEU A 276 -0.50 -9.41 -22.18
CA LEU A 276 -0.43 -8.21 -21.32
C LEU A 276 -1.00 -6.92 -21.94
N ASP A 277 -0.68 -6.63 -23.20
CA ASP A 277 -1.18 -5.40 -23.85
C ASP A 277 -2.71 -5.45 -24.03
N ASP A 278 -3.29 -6.61 -24.37
CA ASP A 278 -4.74 -6.79 -24.46
C ASP A 278 -5.39 -6.80 -23.08
N ALA A 279 -4.76 -7.43 -22.10
CA ALA A 279 -5.19 -7.44 -20.70
C ALA A 279 -5.33 -6.01 -20.15
N LEU A 280 -4.42 -5.11 -20.53
CA LEU A 280 -4.49 -3.70 -20.17
C LEU A 280 -5.67 -2.99 -20.82
N ARG A 281 -5.88 -3.18 -22.13
CA ARG A 281 -7.01 -2.57 -22.84
C ARG A 281 -8.35 -3.06 -22.33
N PHE A 282 -8.46 -4.38 -22.12
CA PHE A 282 -9.62 -5.00 -21.50
C PHE A 282 -9.91 -4.46 -20.11
N SER A 283 -8.89 -4.44 -19.24
CA SER A 283 -9.05 -3.94 -17.88
C SER A 283 -9.37 -2.45 -17.87
N SER A 284 -8.89 -1.68 -18.85
CA SER A 284 -9.26 -0.27 -19.03
C SER A 284 -10.75 -0.11 -19.29
N ALA A 285 -11.28 -0.86 -20.25
CA ALA A 285 -12.71 -0.88 -20.58
C ALA A 285 -13.55 -1.41 -19.41
N ALA A 286 -13.24 -2.61 -18.92
CA ALA A 286 -14.01 -3.29 -17.87
C ALA A 286 -13.99 -2.54 -16.53
N LEU A 287 -12.88 -1.86 -16.21
CA LEU A 287 -12.74 -1.12 -14.96
C LEU A 287 -13.13 0.36 -15.09
N GLU A 288 -13.46 0.85 -16.28
CA GLU A 288 -13.71 2.26 -16.57
C GLU A 288 -12.52 3.16 -16.17
N LEU A 289 -11.30 2.68 -16.47
CA LEU A 289 -10.03 3.37 -16.18
C LEU A 289 -9.32 3.73 -17.50
N PRO A 290 -9.90 4.61 -18.34
CA PRO A 290 -9.52 4.78 -19.74
C PRO A 290 -8.04 5.13 -19.91
N MET A 291 -7.40 4.58 -20.94
CA MET A 291 -5.98 4.81 -21.26
C MET A 291 -5.69 6.28 -21.59
N ALA A 292 -6.68 6.97 -22.17
CA ALA A 292 -6.63 8.41 -22.43
C ALA A 292 -6.95 9.27 -21.19
N GLY A 293 -7.39 8.65 -20.09
CA GLY A 293 -7.72 9.29 -18.83
C GLY A 293 -6.49 9.82 -18.08
N PRO A 294 -6.73 10.54 -16.96
CA PRO A 294 -5.65 11.11 -16.15
C PRO A 294 -4.78 10.02 -15.53
N ALA A 295 -3.47 10.27 -15.48
CA ALA A 295 -2.55 9.52 -14.62
C ALA A 295 -2.19 10.34 -13.38
N TYR A 296 -1.84 9.68 -12.28
CA TYR A 296 -1.43 10.35 -11.05
C TYR A 296 0.02 10.01 -10.73
N ASP A 297 0.91 10.99 -10.89
CA ASP A 297 2.33 10.82 -10.63
C ASP A 297 2.57 10.59 -9.14
N GLY A 298 3.00 9.37 -8.81
CA GLY A 298 3.41 9.06 -7.45
C GLY A 298 4.76 9.69 -7.15
N ASN A 299 4.78 10.83 -6.45
CA ASN A 299 5.89 11.19 -5.55
C ASN A 299 5.51 12.25 -4.49
N LYS A 300 5.72 11.84 -3.22
CA LYS A 300 5.99 12.61 -1.99
C LYS A 300 4.98 13.63 -1.43
N GLU A 301 4.01 14.15 -2.17
CA GLU A 301 3.22 15.29 -1.66
C GLU A 301 1.84 14.94 -1.10
N ALA A 302 1.31 13.74 -1.37
CA ALA A 302 0.00 13.29 -0.86
C ALA A 302 0.17 12.09 0.08
N GLY A 303 0.93 12.25 1.17
CA GLY A 303 0.75 11.32 2.30
C GLY A 303 -0.65 11.52 2.92
N ASP A 304 -1.10 10.60 3.79
CA ASP A 304 -2.37 10.70 4.56
C ASP A 304 -2.57 12.06 5.27
N GLY A 305 -1.53 12.89 5.35
CA GLY A 305 -1.61 14.21 5.94
C GLY A 305 -1.93 14.15 7.42
N ARG A 306 -1.80 12.97 8.05
CA ARG A 306 -2.18 12.68 9.44
C ARG A 306 -3.61 13.14 9.71
N VAL A 307 -4.55 12.82 8.81
CA VAL A 307 -5.92 13.35 8.88
C VAL A 307 -6.64 12.95 10.16
N GLY A 308 -6.48 11.70 10.61
CA GLY A 308 -7.06 11.25 11.88
C GLY A 308 -6.56 12.07 13.07
N GLU A 309 -5.27 12.39 13.09
CA GLU A 309 -4.67 13.21 14.14
C GLU A 309 -5.08 14.68 14.03
N LEU A 310 -5.08 15.25 12.83
CA LEU A 310 -5.57 16.60 12.59
C LEU A 310 -7.01 16.74 13.10
N LYS A 311 -7.87 15.77 12.75
CA LYS A 311 -9.26 15.71 13.21
C LYS A 311 -9.35 15.66 14.74
N THR A 312 -8.55 14.79 15.37
CA THR A 312 -8.51 14.63 16.83
C THR A 312 -8.02 15.89 17.54
N ALA A 313 -6.94 16.48 17.02
CA ALA A 313 -6.32 17.68 17.55
C ALA A 313 -7.25 18.89 17.46
N VAL A 314 -7.91 19.10 16.32
CA VAL A 314 -8.87 20.18 16.10
C VAL A 314 -10.11 19.99 16.98
N ALA A 315 -10.67 18.78 17.06
CA ALA A 315 -11.79 18.48 17.94
C ALA A 315 -11.46 18.74 19.42
N SER A 316 -10.29 18.29 19.88
CA SER A 316 -9.80 18.50 21.24
C SER A 316 -9.60 19.99 21.55
N ALA A 317 -8.98 20.72 20.62
CA ALA A 317 -8.76 22.17 20.77
C ALA A 317 -10.07 22.97 20.79
N LYS A 318 -11.08 22.57 20.00
CA LYS A 318 -12.40 23.21 19.99
C LYS A 318 -13.20 22.92 21.26
N ARG A 319 -13.12 21.69 21.82
CA ARG A 319 -13.71 21.37 23.14
C ARG A 319 -13.11 22.21 24.27
N GLY A 320 -11.83 22.57 24.17
CA GLY A 320 -11.15 23.46 25.12
C GLY A 320 -11.19 24.95 24.75
N ALA A 321 -11.94 25.35 23.72
CA ALA A 321 -12.08 26.75 23.31
C ALA A 321 -13.28 27.40 24.01
N ARG A 322 -13.28 28.74 24.12
CA ARG A 322 -14.39 29.48 24.74
C ARG A 322 -15.60 29.53 23.81
N ALA A 323 -16.78 29.81 24.38
CA ALA A 323 -17.96 30.12 23.58
C ALA A 323 -17.65 31.29 22.64
N GLY A 324 -17.97 31.15 21.35
CA GLY A 324 -17.62 32.14 20.32
C GLY A 324 -16.19 32.05 19.77
N GLU A 325 -15.37 31.05 20.14
CA GLU A 325 -14.06 30.79 19.51
C GLU A 325 -14.13 29.59 18.56
N ASN A 326 -13.56 29.73 17.37
CA ASN A 326 -13.36 28.68 16.38
C ASN A 326 -11.92 28.18 16.36
N VAL A 327 -11.75 26.97 15.84
CA VAL A 327 -10.44 26.35 15.64
C VAL A 327 -10.32 25.90 14.19
N ALA A 328 -9.20 26.29 13.58
CA ALA A 328 -8.73 25.70 12.34
C ALA A 328 -7.42 24.95 12.62
N GLY A 329 -7.11 23.94 11.82
CA GLY A 329 -5.81 23.29 11.87
C GLY A 329 -5.36 22.83 10.50
N PHE A 330 -4.07 22.58 10.34
CA PHE A 330 -3.54 21.99 9.12
C PHE A 330 -2.25 21.23 9.39
N THR A 331 -1.97 20.23 8.56
CA THR A 331 -0.73 19.47 8.60
C THR A 331 0.21 19.94 7.52
N PHE A 332 1.48 20.09 7.85
CA PHE A 332 2.47 20.66 6.95
C PHE A 332 3.87 20.08 7.14
N LYS A 333 4.69 20.22 6.10
CA LYS A 333 6.10 19.81 6.10
C LYS A 333 6.97 20.86 5.43
N PHE A 334 8.18 21.03 5.95
CA PHE A 334 9.24 21.80 5.31
C PHE A 334 10.21 20.89 4.56
N LEU A 335 10.60 21.26 3.34
CA LEU A 335 11.46 20.42 2.50
C LEU A 335 12.91 20.30 2.99
N LYS A 336 13.45 21.29 3.73
CA LYS A 336 14.85 21.27 4.23
C LYS A 336 14.97 20.94 5.72
N VAL A 337 13.87 20.82 6.45
CA VAL A 337 13.88 20.46 7.88
C VAL A 337 14.01 18.95 8.04
N THR A 338 15.02 18.52 8.78
CA THR A 338 15.31 17.10 9.02
C THR A 338 14.84 16.62 10.39
N ASP A 339 14.53 15.33 10.50
CA ASP A 339 14.12 14.70 11.77
C ASP A 339 15.18 14.89 12.88
N LYS A 340 16.48 14.95 12.49
CA LYS A 340 17.60 15.21 13.41
C LYS A 340 17.55 16.63 14.00
N GLN A 341 17.09 17.62 13.24
CA GLN A 341 16.91 18.99 13.73
C GLN A 341 15.70 19.08 14.65
N LEU A 342 14.58 18.44 14.27
CA LEU A 342 13.37 18.36 15.11
C LEU A 342 13.58 17.57 16.41
N ALA A 343 14.54 16.64 16.42
CA ALA A 343 14.97 15.92 17.62
C ALA A 343 15.61 16.82 18.68
N ASN A 344 16.18 17.97 18.30
CA ASN A 344 16.82 18.91 19.22
C ASN A 344 15.79 19.89 19.81
N ASP A 345 15.54 19.81 21.11
CA ASP A 345 14.52 20.61 21.80
C ASP A 345 14.76 22.12 21.72
N ALA A 346 16.00 22.57 21.92
CA ALA A 346 16.34 23.99 21.86
C ALA A 346 16.24 24.56 20.43
N TRP A 347 16.52 23.75 19.42
CA TRP A 347 16.33 24.12 18.02
C TRP A 347 14.83 24.16 17.66
N ARG A 348 14.09 23.13 18.09
CA ARG A 348 12.65 23.00 17.83
C ARG A 348 11.85 24.12 18.47
N GLU A 349 12.11 24.47 19.73
CA GLU A 349 11.41 25.57 20.42
C GLU A 349 11.58 26.91 19.69
N LYS A 350 12.79 27.20 19.19
CA LYS A 350 13.05 28.40 18.39
C LYS A 350 12.27 28.38 17.07
N TYR A 351 12.27 27.25 16.39
CA TYR A 351 11.55 27.04 15.13
C TYR A 351 10.02 27.16 15.34
N GLU A 352 9.47 26.54 16.37
CA GLU A 352 8.03 26.57 16.68
C GLU A 352 7.57 27.98 17.02
N LYS A 353 8.32 28.70 17.86
CA LYS A 353 8.02 30.09 18.22
C LYS A 353 8.04 31.00 17.00
N ALA A 354 9.03 30.83 16.12
CA ALA A 354 9.16 31.64 14.91
C ALA A 354 7.97 31.38 13.96
N LEU A 355 7.56 30.12 13.79
CA LEU A 355 6.47 29.77 12.88
C LEU A 355 5.10 30.17 13.43
N ALA A 356 4.87 29.96 14.72
CA ALA A 356 3.64 30.40 15.39
C ALA A 356 3.45 31.92 15.27
N ALA A 357 4.53 32.70 15.45
CA ALA A 357 4.49 34.15 15.30
C ALA A 357 4.12 34.58 13.86
N GLN A 358 4.65 33.90 12.84
CA GLN A 358 4.35 34.24 11.44
C GLN A 358 2.93 33.85 11.05
N LEU A 359 2.46 32.66 11.45
CA LEU A 359 1.08 32.26 11.24
C LEU A 359 0.11 33.21 11.94
N ALA A 360 0.42 33.62 13.18
CA ALA A 360 -0.37 34.58 13.92
C ALA A 360 -0.44 35.94 13.21
N ARG A 361 0.70 36.44 12.71
CA ARG A 361 0.79 37.68 11.93
C ARG A 361 -0.03 37.61 10.64
N TYR A 362 0.09 36.52 9.89
CA TYR A 362 -0.65 36.33 8.65
C TYR A 362 -2.15 36.31 8.92
N VAL A 363 -2.60 35.42 9.81
CA VAL A 363 -4.03 35.21 10.12
C VAL A 363 -4.63 36.41 10.88
N GLY A 364 -3.82 37.20 11.60
CA GLY A 364 -4.30 38.32 12.41
C GLY A 364 -4.84 37.90 13.77
N VAL A 365 -4.18 36.94 14.43
CA VAL A 365 -4.51 36.45 15.79
C VAL A 365 -3.30 36.61 16.72
N GLY A 366 -3.48 36.37 18.02
CA GLY A 366 -2.36 36.37 18.97
C GLY A 366 -1.43 35.18 18.74
N ALA A 367 -0.14 35.33 19.03
CA ALA A 367 0.82 34.23 18.94
C ALA A 367 0.48 33.06 19.89
N THR A 368 -0.21 33.34 20.99
CA THR A 368 -0.74 32.34 21.94
C THR A 368 -1.92 31.54 21.38
N ASP A 369 -2.57 32.05 20.33
CA ASP A 369 -3.70 31.41 19.66
C ASP A 369 -3.24 30.44 18.56
N VAL A 370 -1.94 30.42 18.26
CA VAL A 370 -1.32 29.45 17.35
C VAL A 370 -0.54 28.43 18.16
N ARG A 371 -0.91 27.15 18.02
CA ARG A 371 -0.21 26.02 18.66
C ARG A 371 0.32 25.07 17.60
N LEU A 372 1.62 24.81 17.64
CA LEU A 372 2.25 23.73 16.89
C LEU A 372 2.31 22.49 17.78
N LEU A 373 1.86 21.35 17.28
CA LEU A 373 2.00 20.09 17.99
C LEU A 373 3.40 19.53 17.73
N PRO A 374 4.06 18.96 18.77
CA PRO A 374 5.34 18.31 18.58
C PRO A 374 5.19 17.12 17.62
N PRO A 375 6.25 16.74 16.89
CA PRO A 375 6.26 15.50 16.13
C PRO A 375 6.03 14.32 17.08
N LEU A 376 4.97 13.52 16.86
CA LEU A 376 4.77 12.28 17.64
C LEU A 376 5.91 11.29 17.34
N ALA A 377 6.19 10.46 18.34
CA ALA A 377 6.93 9.22 18.15
C ALA A 377 6.21 8.37 17.08
N ALA A 378 6.98 7.66 16.25
CA ALA A 378 6.43 6.77 15.21
C ALA A 378 5.49 5.66 15.73
N ASP A 379 5.36 5.49 17.06
CA ASP A 379 4.46 4.56 17.73
C ASP A 379 3.17 5.22 18.30
N GLY A 380 2.93 6.50 18.00
CA GLY A 380 1.70 7.20 18.41
C GLY A 380 1.66 7.68 19.85
N THR A 381 2.75 7.57 20.62
CA THR A 381 2.79 8.03 22.02
C THR A 381 3.01 9.55 22.13
N GLU A 382 2.16 10.24 22.90
CA GLU A 382 2.37 11.63 23.33
C GLU A 382 3.53 11.70 24.33
N GLU A 383 4.60 12.43 24.00
CA GLU A 383 5.66 12.73 24.96
C GLU A 383 5.15 13.80 25.95
N ARG A 384 4.71 13.39 27.15
CA ARG A 384 4.40 14.34 28.23
C ARG A 384 5.64 15.18 28.55
N PRO A 385 5.51 16.50 28.79
CA PRO A 385 6.64 17.32 29.20
C PRO A 385 7.26 16.75 30.47
N ARG A 386 8.54 16.38 30.42
CA ARG A 386 9.26 15.97 31.65
C ARG A 386 9.33 17.19 32.58
N PRO A 387 8.94 17.09 33.86
CA PRO A 387 9.09 18.19 34.80
C PRO A 387 10.57 18.58 34.88
N ARG A 388 10.86 19.89 34.88
CA ARG A 388 12.20 20.43 35.14
C ARG A 388 12.68 19.90 36.49
N ARG A 389 13.69 19.01 36.50
CA ARG A 389 14.32 18.55 37.74
C ARG A 389 15.21 19.68 38.31
N PRO A 390 15.16 19.97 39.62
CA PRO A 390 16.08 20.90 40.26
C PRO A 390 17.50 20.31 40.34
N PRO A 391 18.54 21.13 40.61
CA PRO A 391 19.95 20.70 40.56
C PRO A 391 20.30 19.64 41.62
N PRO A 392 21.40 18.88 41.45
CA PRO A 392 21.51 17.54 41.99
C PRO A 392 21.88 17.53 43.48
N GLY A 393 20.95 17.08 44.31
CA GLY A 393 21.21 16.54 45.64
C GLY A 393 21.41 15.02 45.56
N LYS A 394 22.56 14.53 46.03
CA LYS A 394 22.95 13.12 46.04
C LYS A 394 21.86 12.23 46.66
N ARG A 395 21.46 11.17 45.95
CA ARG A 395 21.04 9.92 46.57
C ARG A 395 21.31 8.73 45.64
N THR A 396 22.21 7.90 46.12
CA THR A 396 22.61 6.58 45.63
C THR A 396 21.46 5.58 45.82
N GLY A 397 21.20 4.75 44.82
CA GLY A 397 20.30 3.60 44.90
C GLY A 397 20.55 2.69 43.71
N ALA A 398 20.86 1.43 44.00
CA ALA A 398 21.37 0.43 43.08
C ALA A 398 20.31 -0.10 42.08
N ASN A 399 20.83 -0.67 41.00
CA ASN A 399 20.16 -1.49 39.97
C ASN A 399 19.19 -0.80 39.01
N GLY A 400 19.64 -0.67 37.77
CA GLY A 400 18.80 -0.35 36.63
C GLY A 400 19.66 0.12 35.46
N THR A 401 20.09 -0.80 34.62
CA THR A 401 20.62 -0.51 33.28
C THR A 401 19.54 0.23 32.48
N VAL A 402 19.59 1.56 32.51
CA VAL A 402 18.80 2.38 31.58
C VAL A 402 19.45 2.21 30.21
N ALA A 403 18.91 1.28 29.42
CA ALA A 403 19.21 1.20 28.00
C ALA A 403 18.87 2.56 27.36
N ASN A 404 19.90 3.28 26.93
CA ASN A 404 19.78 4.44 26.04
C ASN A 404 19.22 3.97 24.69
N LYS A 405 17.91 3.69 24.63
CA LYS A 405 17.20 3.51 23.37
C LYS A 405 17.09 4.90 22.75
N PRO A 406 17.62 5.13 21.54
CA PRO A 406 17.43 6.42 20.87
C PRO A 406 15.92 6.67 20.73
N PRO A 407 15.46 7.92 20.93
CA PRO A 407 14.05 8.24 20.78
C PRO A 407 13.56 7.83 19.38
N PRO A 408 12.31 7.36 19.25
CA PRO A 408 11.75 6.98 17.97
C PRO A 408 11.85 8.13 16.96
N PRO A 409 11.99 7.83 15.65
CA PRO A 409 12.16 8.86 14.64
C PRO A 409 10.94 9.79 14.63
N ARG A 410 11.18 11.09 14.78
CA ARG A 410 10.18 12.16 14.72
C ARG A 410 9.81 12.42 13.26
N SER A 411 8.52 12.45 12.93
CA SER A 411 8.06 12.77 11.57
C SER A 411 8.23 14.27 11.25
N ALA A 412 8.80 14.61 10.09
CA ALA A 412 8.85 15.98 9.59
C ALA A 412 7.47 16.60 9.25
N LEU A 413 6.40 15.79 9.26
CA LEU A 413 5.01 16.24 9.07
C LEU A 413 4.43 16.70 10.42
N GLN A 414 4.11 17.98 10.55
CA GLN A 414 3.70 18.66 11.78
C GLN A 414 2.25 19.14 11.70
N VAL A 415 1.63 19.44 12.85
CA VAL A 415 0.26 19.97 12.93
C VAL A 415 0.29 21.38 13.51
N ALA A 416 -0.36 22.31 12.84
CA ALA A 416 -0.66 23.65 13.35
C ALA A 416 -2.14 23.75 13.72
N LEU A 417 -2.44 24.40 14.84
CA LEU A 417 -3.77 24.74 15.29
C LEU A 417 -3.85 26.26 15.47
N VAL A 418 -4.92 26.87 15.01
CA VAL A 418 -5.16 28.31 15.07
C VAL A 418 -6.55 28.55 15.67
N LYS A 419 -6.58 29.23 16.81
CA LYS A 419 -7.82 29.71 17.44
C LYS A 419 -8.16 31.11 16.92
N TYR A 420 -9.43 31.37 16.65
CA TYR A 420 -9.89 32.67 16.16
C TYR A 420 -11.35 32.93 16.55
N PRO A 421 -11.79 34.18 16.69
CA PRO A 421 -13.17 34.49 17.06
C PRO A 421 -14.17 34.11 15.94
N SER A 422 -15.31 33.53 16.32
CA SER A 422 -16.52 33.48 15.50
C SER A 422 -16.94 34.91 15.21
N SER A 423 -17.18 35.25 13.95
CA SER A 423 -17.42 36.61 13.48
C SER A 423 -18.71 37.22 14.07
N SER A 424 -18.65 37.72 15.30
CA SER A 424 -19.59 38.66 15.91
C SER A 424 -19.06 39.23 17.24
N SER A 425 -17.89 39.87 17.23
CA SER A 425 -17.59 40.96 18.18
C SER A 425 -16.41 41.79 17.68
N SER A 426 -16.71 42.76 16.82
CA SER A 426 -15.85 43.91 16.65
C SER A 426 -15.94 44.78 17.90
N THR A 427 -15.13 44.49 18.92
CA THR A 427 -14.65 45.54 19.83
C THR A 427 -13.21 45.84 19.47
N ALA A 428 -13.06 46.53 18.35
CA ALA A 428 -11.88 47.31 18.07
C ALA A 428 -11.81 48.43 19.11
N THR A 429 -10.92 48.32 20.08
CA THR A 429 -10.43 49.50 20.80
C THR A 429 -9.32 50.11 19.95
N SER A 430 -9.61 51.31 19.45
CA SER A 430 -8.82 52.23 18.60
C SER A 430 -7.28 52.13 18.73
N ALA A 431 -6.49 52.25 17.66
CA ALA A 431 -6.47 53.42 16.79
C ALA A 431 -6.01 53.13 15.33
N ASN A 432 -6.51 53.98 14.44
CA ASN A 432 -6.33 54.06 12.98
C ASN A 432 -7.22 53.15 12.10
N ALA A 433 -8.36 53.73 11.74
CA ALA A 433 -9.26 53.25 10.71
C ALA A 433 -8.74 53.59 9.30
N SER A 434 -8.72 52.60 8.40
CA SER A 434 -9.15 52.71 6.99
C SER A 434 -8.98 51.35 6.29
N GLY A 435 -10.09 50.76 5.84
CA GLY A 435 -10.15 49.48 5.12
C GLY A 435 -10.84 48.39 5.94
N GLY A 436 -11.96 47.86 5.43
CA GLY A 436 -12.57 46.65 5.98
C GLY A 436 -11.62 45.47 5.81
N GLY A 437 -10.81 45.19 6.84
CA GLY A 437 -9.81 44.13 6.81
C GLY A 437 -10.45 42.75 6.84
N ALA A 438 -9.89 41.81 6.08
CA ALA A 438 -10.26 40.40 6.11
C ALA A 438 -10.21 39.85 7.54
N THR A 439 -11.26 39.13 7.96
CA THR A 439 -11.27 38.48 9.29
C THR A 439 -10.24 37.37 9.36
N ALA A 440 -9.87 36.94 10.57
CA ALA A 440 -9.01 35.76 10.75
C ALA A 440 -9.56 34.51 10.05
N GLY A 441 -10.90 34.36 10.02
CA GLY A 441 -11.57 33.28 9.29
C GLY A 441 -11.41 33.41 7.76
N ASP A 442 -11.48 34.62 7.21
CA ASP A 442 -11.26 34.86 5.77
C ASP A 442 -9.83 34.53 5.35
N LYS A 443 -8.84 34.97 6.15
CA LYS A 443 -7.43 34.71 5.87
C LYS A 443 -7.06 33.23 5.98
N LEU A 444 -7.70 32.49 6.89
CA LEU A 444 -7.54 31.04 6.98
C LEU A 444 -8.15 30.34 5.76
N ARG A 445 -9.32 30.78 5.27
CA ARG A 445 -9.91 30.26 4.02
C ARG A 445 -9.02 30.53 2.81
N GLU A 446 -8.48 31.74 2.69
CA GLU A 446 -7.52 32.11 1.64
C GLU A 446 -6.28 31.22 1.69
N LEU A 447 -5.71 31.02 2.88
CA LEU A 447 -4.56 30.13 3.08
C LEU A 447 -4.85 28.69 2.64
N PHE A 448 -6.02 28.18 2.99
CA PHE A 448 -6.43 26.82 2.63
C PHE A 448 -6.70 26.67 1.13
N ALA A 449 -7.27 27.69 0.48
CA ALA A 449 -7.40 27.72 -0.98
C ALA A 449 -6.02 27.69 -1.66
N MET A 450 -5.06 28.48 -1.19
CA MET A 450 -3.69 28.47 -1.72
C MET A 450 -3.00 27.12 -1.57
N PHE A 451 -3.26 26.37 -0.48
CA PHE A 451 -2.72 25.02 -0.33
C PHE A 451 -3.24 24.03 -1.38
N ASP A 452 -4.45 24.21 -1.88
CA ASP A 452 -5.07 23.35 -2.90
C ASP A 452 -4.63 23.78 -4.32
N GLU A 453 -4.57 25.09 -4.58
CA GLU A 453 -4.40 25.64 -5.92
C GLU A 453 -2.93 25.92 -6.30
N ASN A 454 -2.15 26.53 -5.41
CA ASN A 454 -0.75 26.89 -5.69
C ASN A 454 0.15 26.85 -4.43
N PRO A 455 0.71 25.68 -4.08
CA PRO A 455 1.56 25.51 -2.89
C PRO A 455 2.84 26.35 -2.89
N ALA A 456 3.34 26.75 -4.06
CA ALA A 456 4.51 27.62 -4.17
C ALA A 456 4.21 29.01 -3.59
N ASP A 457 2.98 29.48 -3.74
CA ASP A 457 2.55 30.80 -3.25
C ASP A 457 2.48 30.83 -1.72
N VAL A 458 2.11 29.71 -1.09
CA VAL A 458 2.12 29.65 0.39
C VAL A 458 3.53 29.77 0.95
N SER A 459 4.52 29.18 0.26
CA SER A 459 5.91 29.36 0.63
C SER A 459 6.34 30.82 0.47
N SER A 460 5.95 31.53 -0.59
CA SER A 460 6.26 32.97 -0.66
C SER A 460 5.55 33.81 0.40
N THR A 461 4.29 33.49 0.69
CA THR A 461 3.42 34.32 1.54
C THR A 461 3.68 34.12 3.04
N ILE A 462 3.95 32.89 3.48
CA ILE A 462 4.24 32.57 4.89
C ILE A 462 5.76 32.53 5.15
N VAL A 463 6.54 31.95 4.24
CA VAL A 463 7.96 31.63 4.46
C VAL A 463 8.88 32.75 3.96
N ASN A 464 8.65 33.34 2.78
CA ASN A 464 9.53 34.39 2.23
C ASN A 464 9.23 35.80 2.76
N ALA A 465 8.04 36.05 3.31
CA ALA A 465 7.68 37.33 3.94
C ALA A 465 8.34 37.56 5.32
N SER A 466 9.28 36.70 5.71
CA SER A 466 9.83 36.57 7.06
C SER A 466 11.33 36.31 7.02
N ASP A 467 12.14 37.19 7.62
CA ASP A 467 13.60 37.04 7.67
C ASP A 467 14.00 35.71 8.36
N GLY A 468 14.86 34.94 7.69
CA GLY A 468 15.41 33.69 8.22
C GLY A 468 14.59 32.42 7.97
N PHE A 469 13.41 32.48 7.33
CA PHE A 469 12.60 31.28 7.06
C PHE A 469 12.99 30.53 5.77
N GLY A 470 13.65 31.20 4.81
CA GLY A 470 14.17 30.56 3.58
C GLY A 470 15.17 29.41 3.82
N GLN A 471 15.77 29.34 5.02
CA GLN A 471 16.65 28.24 5.42
C GLN A 471 15.90 26.91 5.62
N TYR A 472 14.59 26.94 5.90
CA TYR A 472 13.76 25.75 6.12
C TYR A 472 13.19 25.15 4.83
N GLY A 473 13.30 25.86 3.70
CA GLY A 473 12.79 25.43 2.39
C GLY A 473 11.31 25.70 2.20
N ALA A 474 10.71 25.11 1.16
CA ALA A 474 9.28 25.27 0.89
C ALA A 474 8.43 24.59 1.96
N LEU A 475 7.33 25.25 2.35
CA LEU A 475 6.27 24.71 3.20
C LEU A 475 5.18 24.10 2.31
N THR A 476 4.83 22.85 2.56
CA THR A 476 3.72 22.16 1.91
C THR A 476 2.71 21.72 2.96
N ALA A 477 1.44 22.10 2.81
CA ALA A 477 0.36 21.48 3.59
C ALA A 477 -0.18 20.23 2.89
N HIS A 478 -0.70 19.30 3.70
CA HIS A 478 -1.21 18.01 3.26
C HIS A 478 -2.69 17.81 3.60
N ALA A 479 -3.15 18.40 4.70
CA ALA A 479 -4.57 18.47 5.07
C ALA A 479 -4.84 19.71 5.90
N TRP A 480 -6.08 20.20 5.89
CA TRP A 480 -6.57 21.27 6.76
C TRP A 480 -7.97 20.95 7.26
N ALA A 481 -8.33 21.51 8.40
CA ALA A 481 -9.58 21.23 9.07
C ALA A 481 -10.14 22.49 9.72
N THR A 482 -11.45 22.61 9.71
CA THR A 482 -12.20 23.66 10.39
C THR A 482 -13.29 23.04 11.24
N THR A 483 -13.69 23.74 12.30
CA THR A 483 -14.83 23.35 13.12
C THR A 483 -16.03 24.21 12.83
N ASP A 484 -17.21 23.59 12.78
CA ASP A 484 -18.48 24.30 12.88
C ASP A 484 -19.21 23.87 14.16
N MET A 485 -19.88 24.79 14.84
CA MET A 485 -20.70 24.50 16.03
C MET A 485 -22.13 24.95 15.77
N ARG A 486 -23.06 23.99 15.77
CA ARG A 486 -24.50 24.28 15.85
C ARG A 486 -24.84 24.46 17.34
N GLU A 487 -25.09 25.69 17.76
CA GLU A 487 -25.57 25.96 19.11
C GLU A 487 -26.97 25.37 19.29
N THR A 488 -27.14 24.44 20.22
CA THR A 488 -28.46 24.05 20.72
C THR A 488 -28.73 24.85 21.99
N ASN A 489 -29.82 25.63 21.99
CA ASN A 489 -30.25 26.40 23.16
C ASN A 489 -30.71 25.46 24.28
N GLY A 490 -29.77 24.99 25.11
CA GLY A 490 -30.04 24.31 26.37
C GLY A 490 -30.05 25.34 27.51
N SER A 491 -31.18 25.47 28.21
CA SER A 491 -31.28 26.33 29.38
C SER A 491 -30.44 25.77 30.54
N GLY A 492 -29.35 26.45 30.90
CA GLY A 492 -28.72 26.35 32.22
C GLY A 492 -27.26 25.89 32.24
N ARG A 493 -26.39 26.80 32.74
CA ARG A 493 -25.03 26.61 33.28
C ARG A 493 -23.96 25.98 32.35
N ASN A 494 -23.23 26.86 31.65
CA ASN A 494 -21.78 26.81 31.34
C ASN A 494 -21.09 25.44 31.15
N SER A 495 -21.70 24.54 30.39
CA SER A 495 -21.10 23.30 29.95
C SER A 495 -21.58 23.05 28.51
N LEU A 496 -20.71 23.31 27.54
CA LEU A 496 -20.96 23.01 26.13
C LEU A 496 -21.01 21.48 25.94
N THR A 497 -22.20 20.89 25.88
CA THR A 497 -22.41 19.45 25.60
C THR A 497 -22.93 19.23 24.17
N GLY A 498 -22.29 19.87 23.19
CA GLY A 498 -22.62 19.72 21.77
C GLY A 498 -21.59 18.85 21.03
N ASP A 499 -22.03 18.13 20.01
CA ASP A 499 -21.13 17.40 19.10
C ASP A 499 -20.30 18.38 18.27
N VAL A 500 -18.98 18.30 18.40
CA VAL A 500 -18.05 19.10 17.57
C VAL A 500 -17.95 18.48 16.19
N THR A 501 -18.47 19.18 15.18
CA THR A 501 -18.29 18.77 13.78
C THR A 501 -16.97 19.32 13.27
N VAL A 502 -16.06 18.41 12.89
CA VAL A 502 -14.78 18.75 12.27
C VAL A 502 -14.83 18.38 10.80
N THR A 503 -14.72 19.39 9.93
CA THR A 503 -14.59 19.23 8.49
C THR A 503 -13.11 19.17 8.15
N VAL A 504 -12.65 18.10 7.52
CA VAL A 504 -11.25 17.95 7.10
C VAL A 504 -11.20 17.90 5.57
N THR A 505 -10.29 18.67 4.99
CA THR A 505 -9.97 18.67 3.57
C THR A 505 -8.52 18.22 3.39
N GLN A 506 -8.28 17.25 2.51
CA GLN A 506 -6.92 16.84 2.11
C GLN A 506 -6.53 17.52 0.81
N ARG A 507 -5.23 17.81 0.65
CA ARG A 507 -4.69 18.40 -0.57
C ARG A 507 -4.93 17.49 -1.77
N ARG A 508 -5.37 18.07 -2.89
CA ARG A 508 -5.61 17.32 -4.11
C ARG A 508 -4.32 16.72 -4.70
N PRO A 509 -4.38 15.48 -5.20
CA PRO A 509 -3.26 14.83 -5.90
C PRO A 509 -2.86 15.55 -7.19
N VAL A 510 -1.54 15.63 -7.43
CA VAL A 510 -1.01 16.20 -8.67
C VAL A 510 -1.28 15.24 -9.83
N LYS A 511 -2.10 15.68 -10.80
CA LYS A 511 -2.29 14.98 -12.07
C LYS A 511 -1.00 15.03 -12.87
N SER A 512 -0.62 13.89 -13.45
CA SER A 512 0.47 13.82 -14.41
C SER A 512 0.10 14.64 -15.65
N ALA A 513 1.10 15.24 -16.30
CA ALA A 513 0.94 15.80 -17.63
C ALA A 513 0.70 14.71 -18.71
N LEU A 514 0.91 13.43 -18.37
CA LEU A 514 0.69 12.28 -19.25
C LEU A 514 -0.68 11.63 -18.99
N THR A 515 -1.30 11.12 -20.06
CA THR A 515 -2.41 10.17 -19.98
C THR A 515 -1.98 8.87 -19.29
N LEU A 516 -2.91 8.10 -18.74
CA LEU A 516 -2.66 6.80 -18.11
C LEU A 516 -1.84 5.84 -18.97
N GLY A 517 -2.22 5.64 -20.24
CA GLY A 517 -1.51 4.76 -21.17
C GLY A 517 -0.07 5.21 -21.45
N SER A 518 0.13 6.51 -21.68
CA SER A 518 1.47 7.09 -21.87
C SER A 518 2.34 6.96 -20.61
N ARG A 519 1.74 7.18 -19.43
CA ARG A 519 2.45 7.03 -18.15
C ARG A 519 2.82 5.58 -17.87
N PHE A 520 1.93 4.64 -18.22
CA PHE A 520 2.18 3.21 -18.18
C PHE A 520 3.39 2.84 -19.04
N ARG A 521 3.43 3.22 -20.33
CA ARG A 521 4.57 2.88 -21.23
C ARG A 521 5.90 3.42 -20.74
N LYS A 522 5.90 4.65 -20.21
CA LYS A 522 7.09 5.23 -19.56
C LYS A 522 7.52 4.38 -18.36
N CYS A 523 6.59 4.04 -17.45
CA CYS A 523 6.88 3.20 -16.29
C CYS A 523 7.35 1.79 -16.68
N GLU A 524 6.73 1.18 -17.69
CA GLU A 524 7.07 -0.15 -18.20
C GLU A 524 8.54 -0.18 -18.68
N SER A 525 8.94 0.80 -19.49
CA SER A 525 10.32 0.95 -19.97
C SER A 525 11.31 1.18 -18.83
N GLU A 526 10.99 2.10 -17.90
CA GLU A 526 11.80 2.38 -16.71
C GLU A 526 11.99 1.13 -15.83
N ASN A 527 10.91 0.38 -15.60
CA ASN A 527 10.95 -0.86 -14.84
C ASN A 527 11.76 -1.94 -15.58
N ARG A 528 11.56 -2.13 -16.88
CA ARG A 528 12.33 -3.09 -17.68
C ARG A 528 13.83 -2.79 -17.59
N ALA A 529 14.23 -1.53 -17.75
CA ALA A 529 15.63 -1.11 -17.63
C ALA A 529 16.17 -1.33 -16.21
N LYS A 530 15.38 -1.02 -15.18
CA LYS A 530 15.75 -1.24 -13.77
C LYS A 530 15.96 -2.73 -13.48
N TYR A 531 15.07 -3.61 -13.92
CA TYR A 531 15.18 -5.05 -13.70
C TYR A 531 16.34 -5.66 -14.47
N ALA A 532 16.58 -5.24 -15.71
CA ALA A 532 17.78 -5.64 -16.45
C ALA A 532 19.06 -5.31 -15.68
N ARG A 533 19.16 -4.11 -15.08
CA ARG A 533 20.28 -3.74 -14.21
C ARG A 533 20.37 -4.62 -12.96
N GLN A 534 19.27 -4.80 -12.23
CA GLN A 534 19.25 -5.61 -11.01
C GLN A 534 19.64 -7.06 -11.26
N LYS A 535 19.24 -7.60 -12.42
CA LYS A 535 19.53 -8.96 -12.84
C LYS A 535 21.00 -9.16 -13.19
N ARG A 536 21.60 -8.23 -13.94
CA ARG A 536 23.06 -8.25 -14.20
C ARG A 536 23.87 -8.22 -12.92
N ARG A 537 23.40 -7.49 -11.90
CA ARG A 537 24.07 -7.39 -10.60
C ARG A 537 23.75 -8.53 -9.63
N ALA A 538 22.78 -9.40 -9.95
CA ALA A 538 22.25 -10.34 -8.96
C ALA A 538 23.30 -11.31 -8.44
N PHE A 539 24.21 -11.74 -9.31
CA PHE A 539 25.20 -12.76 -9.01
C PHE A 539 26.62 -12.21 -8.86
N GLU A 540 26.82 -10.89 -8.84
CA GLU A 540 28.14 -10.24 -8.69
C GLU A 540 28.86 -10.69 -7.41
N LYS A 541 28.12 -10.93 -6.33
CA LYS A 541 28.68 -11.43 -5.05
C LYS A 541 28.98 -12.93 -5.07
N LEU A 542 28.31 -13.69 -5.93
CA LEU A 542 28.48 -15.14 -6.03
C LEU A 542 29.62 -15.50 -6.98
N ALA A 543 29.77 -14.75 -8.08
CA ALA A 543 30.72 -15.01 -9.15
C ALA A 543 32.18 -15.24 -8.68
N PRO A 544 32.74 -14.54 -7.68
CA PRO A 544 34.09 -14.78 -7.21
C PRO A 544 34.32 -16.19 -6.60
N HIS A 545 33.25 -16.87 -6.21
CA HIS A 545 33.27 -18.13 -5.46
C HIS A 545 32.98 -19.37 -6.32
N VAL A 546 32.88 -19.22 -7.63
CA VAL A 546 32.50 -20.29 -8.57
C VAL A 546 33.44 -20.26 -9.77
N ASP A 547 33.69 -21.41 -10.39
CA ASP A 547 34.48 -21.48 -11.63
C ASP A 547 33.56 -21.31 -12.86
N GLY A 548 33.96 -20.38 -13.76
CA GLY A 548 33.23 -20.05 -14.98
C GLY A 548 32.52 -18.67 -14.94
N VAL A 549 31.70 -18.40 -15.96
CA VAL A 549 30.85 -17.19 -16.02
C VAL A 549 29.49 -17.52 -15.43
N PHE A 550 29.12 -16.83 -14.35
CA PHE A 550 27.78 -16.94 -13.77
C PHE A 550 26.83 -16.00 -14.52
N ASP A 551 26.12 -16.52 -15.51
CA ASP A 551 25.14 -15.77 -16.28
C ASP A 551 23.79 -15.72 -15.57
N PRO A 552 23.16 -14.55 -15.37
CA PRO A 552 21.82 -14.49 -14.80
C PRO A 552 20.77 -15.20 -15.67
N PHE A 553 19.79 -15.86 -15.06
CA PHE A 553 18.71 -16.60 -15.73
C PHE A 553 18.17 -15.93 -17.01
N ARG A 554 18.20 -16.56 -18.17
CA ARG A 554 17.54 -16.04 -19.38
C ARG A 554 16.34 -16.91 -19.71
N LYS A 555 15.33 -16.33 -20.37
CA LYS A 555 14.20 -17.15 -20.85
C LYS A 555 14.66 -18.27 -21.78
N SER A 556 15.67 -18.00 -22.62
CA SER A 556 16.32 -19.00 -23.47
C SER A 556 16.95 -20.14 -22.69
N ASP A 557 17.38 -19.91 -21.45
CA ASP A 557 18.04 -20.92 -20.62
C ASP A 557 17.07 -22.01 -20.15
N ARG A 558 15.76 -21.73 -20.17
CA ARG A 558 14.73 -22.71 -19.81
C ARG A 558 14.70 -23.92 -20.75
N ALA A 559 15.23 -23.78 -21.96
CA ALA A 559 15.40 -24.90 -22.89
C ALA A 559 16.38 -25.96 -22.37
N ARG A 560 17.22 -25.63 -21.37
CA ARG A 560 18.13 -26.57 -20.70
C ARG A 560 17.47 -27.36 -19.58
N ILE A 561 16.28 -26.95 -19.12
CA ILE A 561 15.57 -27.64 -18.05
C ILE A 561 15.09 -29.00 -18.59
N PRO A 562 15.39 -30.12 -17.91
CA PRO A 562 14.93 -31.43 -18.33
C PRO A 562 13.40 -31.47 -18.49
N ALA A 563 12.92 -32.10 -19.56
CA ALA A 563 11.49 -32.22 -19.85
C ALA A 563 10.72 -32.89 -18.69
N GLU A 564 11.34 -33.87 -18.03
CA GLU A 564 10.81 -34.50 -16.81
C GLU A 564 10.58 -33.51 -15.67
N THR A 565 11.45 -32.52 -15.48
CA THR A 565 11.31 -31.50 -14.43
C THR A 565 10.16 -30.57 -14.75
N LEU A 566 10.01 -30.17 -16.02
CA LEU A 566 8.86 -29.37 -16.47
C LEU A 566 7.54 -30.15 -16.34
N ALA A 567 7.55 -31.45 -16.64
CA ALA A 567 6.40 -32.33 -16.44
C ALA A 567 6.02 -32.45 -14.97
N ARG A 568 7.00 -32.59 -14.05
CA ARG A 568 6.76 -32.58 -12.60
C ARG A 568 6.16 -31.25 -12.14
N VAL A 569 6.72 -30.11 -12.57
CA VAL A 569 6.16 -28.79 -12.27
C VAL A 569 4.69 -28.71 -12.72
N ARG A 570 4.38 -29.15 -13.95
CA ARG A 570 3.02 -29.13 -14.48
C ARG A 570 2.09 -30.06 -13.69
N ALA A 571 2.54 -31.27 -13.35
CA ALA A 571 1.76 -32.24 -12.59
C ALA A 571 1.40 -31.72 -11.18
N HIS A 572 2.35 -31.09 -10.49
CA HIS A 572 2.08 -30.49 -9.17
C HIS A 572 1.17 -29.27 -9.25
N ASN A 573 1.09 -28.60 -10.42
CA ASN A 573 0.23 -27.44 -10.69
C ASN A 573 -1.10 -27.79 -11.39
N PHE A 574 -1.60 -29.03 -11.26
CA PHE A 574 -2.79 -29.49 -11.98
C PHE A 574 -4.04 -28.62 -11.78
N LEU A 575 -4.25 -28.00 -10.61
CA LEU A 575 -5.37 -27.08 -10.37
C LEU A 575 -5.16 -25.74 -11.07
N ASP A 576 -3.94 -25.20 -10.98
CA ASP A 576 -3.57 -23.96 -11.67
C ASP A 576 -3.67 -24.13 -13.20
N VAL A 577 -3.37 -25.30 -13.76
CA VAL A 577 -3.52 -25.60 -15.20
C VAL A 577 -4.97 -25.47 -15.61
N ARG A 578 -5.88 -26.14 -14.90
CA ARG A 578 -7.32 -26.10 -15.20
C ARG A 578 -7.89 -24.70 -15.02
N LEU A 579 -7.50 -24.00 -13.95
CA LEU A 579 -7.92 -22.63 -13.69
C LEU A 579 -7.44 -21.66 -14.78
N TRP A 580 -6.17 -21.77 -15.19
CA TRP A 580 -5.59 -20.91 -16.23
C TRP A 580 -6.22 -21.17 -17.61
N GLU A 581 -6.50 -22.42 -17.97
CA GLU A 581 -7.22 -22.76 -19.20
C GLU A 581 -8.63 -22.14 -19.22
N TYR A 582 -9.37 -22.24 -18.12
CA TYR A 582 -10.66 -21.60 -17.98
C TYR A 582 -10.55 -20.08 -18.09
N ALA A 583 -9.63 -19.47 -17.33
CA ALA A 583 -9.44 -18.02 -17.32
C ALA A 583 -9.03 -17.47 -18.68
N THR A 584 -8.24 -18.21 -19.45
CA THR A 584 -7.88 -17.85 -20.82
C THR A 584 -9.13 -17.82 -21.70
N ARG A 585 -9.97 -18.86 -21.65
CA ARG A 585 -11.24 -18.88 -22.40
C ARG A 585 -12.19 -17.76 -21.97
N LEU A 586 -12.33 -17.53 -20.66
CA LEU A 586 -13.15 -16.44 -20.11
C LEU A 586 -12.64 -15.07 -20.56
N PHE A 587 -11.32 -14.89 -20.63
CA PHE A 587 -10.71 -13.65 -21.11
C PHE A 587 -11.02 -13.41 -22.59
N GLU A 588 -10.91 -14.44 -23.45
CA GLU A 588 -11.30 -14.34 -24.86
C GLU A 588 -12.80 -14.01 -25.02
N GLU A 589 -13.65 -14.72 -24.28
CA GLU A 589 -15.10 -14.51 -24.27
C GLU A 589 -15.43 -13.05 -23.93
N ARG A 590 -14.87 -12.52 -22.84
CA ARG A 590 -15.13 -11.13 -22.40
C ARG A 590 -14.49 -10.08 -23.31
N MET A 591 -13.35 -10.38 -23.92
CA MET A 591 -12.73 -9.53 -24.94
C MET A 591 -13.65 -9.37 -26.15
N GLU A 592 -14.32 -10.45 -26.56
CA GLU A 592 -15.29 -10.44 -27.65
C GLU A 592 -16.55 -9.66 -27.27
N GLU A 593 -17.12 -9.95 -26.10
CA GLU A 593 -18.31 -9.26 -25.57
C GLU A 593 -18.13 -7.73 -25.49
N ARG A 594 -16.91 -7.28 -25.20
CA ARG A 594 -16.56 -5.86 -25.04
C ARG A 594 -15.69 -5.31 -26.16
N ARG A 595 -15.66 -5.96 -27.34
CA ARG A 595 -14.76 -5.62 -28.46
C ARG A 595 -14.70 -4.11 -28.74
N GLU A 596 -15.85 -3.46 -28.90
CA GLU A 596 -15.92 -2.02 -29.22
C GLU A 596 -15.40 -1.11 -28.10
N GLU A 597 -15.56 -1.49 -26.83
CA GLU A 597 -14.98 -0.78 -25.69
C GLU A 597 -13.46 -0.94 -25.70
N VAL A 598 -12.98 -2.17 -25.87
CA VAL A 598 -11.55 -2.51 -25.88
C VAL A 598 -10.80 -1.86 -27.04
N GLU A 599 -11.41 -1.78 -28.22
CA GLU A 599 -10.81 -1.13 -29.39
C GLU A 599 -10.64 0.38 -29.22
N ARG A 600 -11.49 1.02 -28.41
CA ARG A 600 -11.36 2.44 -28.04
C ARG A 600 -10.21 2.70 -27.06
N GLU A 601 -9.76 1.66 -26.35
CA GLU A 601 -8.67 1.76 -25.38
C GLU A 601 -7.31 1.73 -26.07
N ILE A 602 -6.90 2.88 -26.59
CA ILE A 602 -5.63 3.03 -27.31
C ILE A 602 -4.46 3.03 -26.31
N LEU A 603 -3.81 1.88 -26.18
CA LEU A 603 -2.53 1.76 -25.50
C LEU A 603 -1.41 2.28 -26.43
N PRO A 604 -0.63 3.33 -26.03
CA PRO A 604 0.45 3.85 -26.86
C PRO A 604 1.46 2.77 -27.24
N PRO A 605 2.18 2.92 -28.36
CA PRO A 605 3.20 1.94 -28.76
C PRO A 605 4.31 1.86 -27.72
N LYS A 606 5.00 0.71 -27.70
CA LYS A 606 6.20 0.56 -26.87
C LYS A 606 7.26 1.56 -27.35
N PRO A 607 7.93 2.28 -26.44
CA PRO A 607 9.06 3.11 -26.83
C PRO A 607 10.15 2.24 -27.48
N PRO A 608 10.92 2.80 -28.43
CA PRO A 608 11.95 2.06 -29.17
C PRO A 608 13.02 1.44 -28.29
#